data_AF-A0A0T7GI98-F1
#
_entry.id   AF-A0A0T7GI98-F1
#
_cell.length_a   1.000
_cell.length_b   1.000
_cell.length_c   1.000
_cell.angle_alpha   90.00
_cell.angle_beta   90.00
_cell.angle_gamma   90.00
#
_symmetry.space_group_name_H-M   'P 1'
#
loop_
_entity.id
_entity.type
_entity.pdbx_description
1 polymer ?
#
loop_
_entity_poly.entity_id
_entity_poly.type
_entity_poly.pdbx_seq_one_letter_code
_entity_poly.pdbx_strand_id
1 'polypeptide(L)'
;MKPNNKITKDEGRKKRRADERFRRWLEDRRRQMQREHDRRRKWLLLLLLMMFDSKPVRTFFSSPEPVAVPAKGPPPRKSKKKIAAVETRTDYERHYLFDHAPRRGEERHEVMDGLTYADIIALNKIHRPHLFQRPAPIPGMPDRYKGEAVHIWTLLDHLGSDYHRADAIKALKLLVDESAHDWIDACAKGANGNSWRDLRICRRRTPEMTLCDFPRAAAWWRESVRREEEEKQRTARDTPQDIEKPPGLD
;
A
#
# COMPACT_ATOMS: atom_id res chain seq x y z
N MET A 1 -7.35 51.12 10.37
CA MET A 1 -5.89 50.96 10.13
C MET A 1 -5.71 50.21 8.80
N LYS A 2 -5.01 50.78 7.80
CA LYS A 2 -4.78 50.08 6.52
C LYS A 2 -3.67 49.04 6.71
N PRO A 3 -3.83 47.77 6.29
CA PRO A 3 -2.81 46.75 6.44
C PRO A 3 -1.58 47.10 5.61
N ASN A 4 -0.41 46.89 6.20
CA ASN A 4 0.88 47.33 5.69
C ASN A 4 1.36 46.40 4.55
N ASN A 5 0.79 46.61 3.36
CA ASN A 5 1.01 45.83 2.12
C ASN A 5 2.48 45.71 1.66
N LYS A 6 3.41 46.44 2.27
CA LYS A 6 4.85 46.32 1.98
C LYS A 6 5.48 45.12 2.69
N ILE A 7 5.07 44.83 3.92
CA ILE A 7 5.62 43.73 4.73
C ILE A 7 5.25 42.37 4.11
N THR A 8 3.99 42.21 3.71
CA THR A 8 3.51 40.98 3.07
C THR A 8 4.16 40.70 1.71
N LYS A 9 4.49 41.76 0.94
CA LYS A 9 5.21 41.62 -0.34
C LYS A 9 6.67 41.20 -0.13
N ASP A 10 7.34 41.69 0.89
CA ASP A 10 8.72 41.31 1.19
C ASP A 10 8.83 39.90 1.78
N GLU A 11 7.87 39.47 2.59
CA GLU A 11 7.78 38.08 3.05
C GLU A 11 7.53 37.11 1.88
N GLY A 12 6.66 37.47 0.94
CA GLY A 12 6.44 36.70 -0.28
C GLY A 12 7.70 36.56 -1.14
N ARG A 13 8.51 37.63 -1.26
CA ARG A 13 9.81 37.60 -1.96
C ARG A 13 10.84 36.74 -1.24
N LYS A 14 10.91 36.79 0.09
CA LYS A 14 11.79 35.93 0.90
C LYS A 14 11.42 34.46 0.75
N LYS A 15 10.13 34.13 0.79
CA LYS A 15 9.62 32.76 0.62
C LYS A 15 9.96 32.19 -0.76
N ARG A 16 9.76 32.97 -1.84
CA ARG A 16 10.14 32.55 -3.21
C ARG A 16 11.64 32.26 -3.34
N ARG A 17 12.50 33.09 -2.75
CA ARG A 17 13.96 32.85 -2.73
C ARG A 17 14.34 31.60 -1.94
N ALA A 18 13.65 31.31 -0.84
CA ALA A 18 13.86 30.08 -0.06
C ALA A 18 13.43 28.83 -0.84
N ASP A 19 12.27 28.89 -1.51
CA ASP A 19 11.76 27.80 -2.34
C ASP A 19 12.67 27.52 -3.54
N GLU A 20 13.19 28.56 -4.20
CA GLU A 20 14.17 28.42 -5.30
C GLU A 20 15.48 27.78 -4.81
N ARG A 21 15.99 28.19 -3.64
CA ARG A 21 17.17 27.56 -3.03
C ARG A 21 16.92 26.09 -2.71
N PHE A 22 15.73 25.77 -2.19
CA PHE A 22 15.35 24.40 -1.86
C PHE A 22 15.23 23.52 -3.12
N ARG A 23 14.64 24.05 -4.20
CA ARG A 23 14.57 23.35 -5.50
C ARG A 23 15.96 23.08 -6.08
N ARG A 24 16.84 24.09 -6.10
CA ARG A 24 18.23 23.93 -6.56
C ARG A 24 18.97 22.89 -5.74
N TRP A 25 18.82 22.92 -4.41
CA TRP A 25 19.43 21.92 -3.53
C TRP A 25 18.93 20.50 -3.80
N LEU A 26 17.63 20.32 -4.06
CA LEU A 26 17.07 19.01 -4.43
C LEU A 26 17.59 18.51 -5.78
N GLU A 27 17.70 19.39 -6.77
CA GLU A 27 18.26 19.05 -8.08
C GLU A 27 19.73 18.65 -7.99
N ASP A 28 20.54 19.40 -7.22
CA ASP A 28 21.95 19.07 -6.99
C ASP A 28 22.10 17.74 -6.24
N ARG A 29 21.21 17.45 -5.27
CA ARG A 29 21.19 16.18 -4.56
C ARG A 29 20.82 15.00 -5.48
N ARG A 30 19.87 15.19 -6.41
CA ARG A 30 19.55 14.18 -7.43
C ARG A 30 20.73 13.92 -8.36
N ARG A 31 21.42 14.98 -8.80
CA ARG A 31 22.63 14.88 -9.64
C ARG A 31 23.78 14.17 -8.91
N GLN A 32 23.98 14.44 -7.61
CA GLN A 32 24.96 13.71 -6.80
C GLN A 32 24.64 12.22 -6.71
N MET A 33 23.39 11.87 -6.42
CA MET A 33 22.94 10.46 -6.37
C MET A 33 23.16 9.75 -7.71
N GLN A 34 22.84 10.41 -8.83
CA GLN A 34 23.10 9.85 -10.17
C GLN A 34 24.60 9.63 -10.42
N ARG A 35 25.46 10.59 -10.07
CA ARG A 35 26.93 10.43 -10.17
C ARG A 35 27.46 9.28 -9.32
N GLU A 36 26.91 9.07 -8.13
CA GLU A 36 27.26 7.92 -7.28
C GLU A 36 26.81 6.59 -7.89
N HIS A 37 25.58 6.53 -8.41
CA HIS A 37 25.09 5.35 -9.12
C HIS A 37 25.92 5.02 -10.35
N ASP A 38 26.31 6.03 -11.14
CA ASP A 38 27.17 5.85 -12.31
C ASP A 38 28.58 5.42 -11.93
N ARG A 39 29.15 5.96 -10.83
CA ARG A 39 30.43 5.49 -10.28
C ARG A 39 30.35 4.02 -9.87
N ARG A 40 29.28 3.61 -9.18
CA ARG A 40 29.07 2.21 -8.78
C ARG A 40 28.89 1.30 -9.99
N ARG A 41 28.12 1.73 -10.99
CA ARG A 41 27.95 0.99 -12.26
C ARG A 41 29.27 0.82 -13.01
N LYS A 42 30.06 1.89 -13.14
CA LYS A 42 31.39 1.84 -13.76
C LYS A 42 32.34 0.93 -12.99
N TRP A 43 32.32 0.98 -11.65
CA TRP A 43 33.11 0.07 -10.81
C TRP A 43 32.70 -1.39 -10.99
N LEU A 44 31.39 -1.68 -11.02
CA LEU A 44 30.88 -3.03 -11.26
C LEU A 44 31.22 -3.54 -12.65
N LEU A 45 31.12 -2.70 -13.68
CA LEU A 45 31.52 -3.05 -15.05
C LEU A 45 33.03 -3.30 -15.16
N LEU A 46 33.86 -2.50 -14.47
CA LEU A 46 35.30 -2.72 -14.41
C LEU A 46 35.63 -4.05 -13.70
N LEU A 47 34.92 -4.36 -12.62
CA LEU A 47 35.09 -5.62 -11.87
C LEU A 47 34.65 -6.82 -12.72
N LEU A 48 33.56 -6.67 -13.48
CA LEU A 48 33.10 -7.66 -14.45
C LEU A 48 34.13 -7.87 -15.56
N LEU A 49 34.68 -6.80 -16.15
CA LEU A 49 35.73 -6.90 -17.17
C LEU A 49 37.00 -7.57 -16.61
N MET A 50 37.42 -7.21 -15.40
CA MET A 50 38.54 -7.85 -14.71
C MET A 50 38.31 -9.36 -14.50
N MET A 51 37.06 -9.78 -14.23
CA MET A 51 36.74 -11.20 -14.17
C MET A 51 36.86 -11.88 -15.55
N PHE A 52 36.46 -11.20 -16.62
CA PHE A 52 36.60 -11.72 -17.99
C PHE A 52 38.05 -11.77 -18.50
N ASP A 53 38.90 -10.80 -18.13
CA ASP A 53 40.33 -10.82 -18.47
C ASP A 53 41.12 -11.90 -17.69
N SER A 54 40.58 -12.39 -16.57
CA SER A 54 41.30 -13.30 -15.67
C SER A 54 41.34 -14.78 -16.10
N LYS A 55 40.68 -15.17 -17.21
CA LYS A 55 40.86 -16.47 -17.93
C LYS A 55 39.93 -16.56 -19.15
N PRO A 56 40.34 -17.18 -20.28
CA PRO A 56 39.42 -17.49 -21.37
C PRO A 56 38.47 -18.60 -20.93
N VAL A 57 37.19 -18.26 -20.77
CA VAL A 57 36.13 -19.23 -20.49
C VAL A 57 35.92 -20.09 -21.73
N ARG A 58 36.56 -21.26 -21.73
CA ARG A 58 36.15 -22.41 -22.54
C ARG A 58 34.69 -22.71 -22.20
N THR A 59 33.85 -22.61 -23.22
CA THR A 59 32.49 -23.12 -23.32
C THR A 59 32.37 -24.54 -22.75
N PHE A 60 31.61 -24.78 -21.69
CA PHE A 60 31.05 -26.12 -21.43
C PHE A 60 29.71 -26.02 -20.69
N PHE A 61 28.66 -26.34 -21.44
CA PHE A 61 27.46 -26.97 -20.91
C PHE A 61 27.82 -28.31 -20.25
N SER A 62 27.29 -28.60 -19.05
CA SER A 62 26.67 -29.89 -18.66
C SER A 62 26.43 -29.98 -17.14
N SER A 63 25.18 -30.25 -16.76
CA SER A 63 24.68 -30.71 -15.44
C SER A 63 25.04 -32.20 -15.19
N PRO A 64 24.77 -32.90 -14.04
CA PRO A 64 24.43 -32.53 -12.64
C PRO A 64 25.26 -33.24 -11.49
N GLU A 65 25.12 -32.72 -10.24
CA GLU A 65 25.22 -33.30 -8.85
C GLU A 65 26.45 -34.10 -8.31
N PRO A 66 26.68 -34.27 -6.97
CA PRO A 66 25.98 -33.76 -5.76
C PRO A 66 26.86 -33.18 -4.58
N VAL A 67 26.19 -32.45 -3.67
CA VAL A 67 26.33 -32.25 -2.19
C VAL A 67 27.72 -32.07 -1.50
N ALA A 68 27.91 -30.92 -0.81
CA ALA A 68 28.22 -30.81 0.64
C ALA A 68 28.35 -29.34 1.14
N VAL A 69 27.73 -29.04 2.28
CA VAL A 69 27.66 -27.76 3.03
C VAL A 69 28.67 -27.84 4.20
N PRO A 70 29.47 -26.82 4.60
CA PRO A 70 29.06 -25.69 5.48
C PRO A 70 29.79 -24.35 5.20
N ALA A 71 29.30 -23.16 5.56
CA ALA A 71 29.22 -22.63 6.92
C ALA A 71 28.47 -21.28 7.02
N LYS A 72 28.18 -20.93 8.28
CA LYS A 72 27.28 -19.89 8.82
C LYS A 72 27.67 -18.42 8.56
N GLY A 73 26.64 -17.57 8.50
CA GLY A 73 26.60 -16.15 8.92
C GLY A 73 25.14 -15.64 8.83
N PRO A 74 24.71 -14.51 9.44
CA PRO A 74 25.36 -13.53 10.33
C PRO A 74 24.69 -13.45 11.74
N PRO A 75 25.16 -12.61 12.70
CA PRO A 75 24.71 -12.67 14.11
C PRO A 75 23.24 -12.24 14.33
N PRO A 76 22.64 -12.64 15.47
CA PRO A 76 21.21 -12.51 15.71
C PRO A 76 20.80 -11.06 15.98
N ARG A 77 19.87 -10.55 15.18
CA ARG A 77 19.05 -9.40 15.56
C ARG A 77 17.98 -9.88 16.55
N LYS A 78 17.91 -9.25 17.72
CA LYS A 78 16.83 -9.45 18.69
C LYS A 78 15.49 -9.08 18.05
N SER A 79 14.78 -10.08 17.52
CA SER A 79 13.40 -9.93 17.08
C SER A 79 12.51 -9.86 18.32
N LYS A 80 11.66 -8.82 18.36
CA LYS A 80 10.50 -8.81 19.25
C LYS A 80 9.72 -10.10 18.98
N LYS A 81 9.31 -10.81 20.03
CA LYS A 81 8.42 -11.99 19.96
C LYS A 81 7.18 -11.60 19.15
N LYS A 82 7.21 -11.87 17.84
CA LYS A 82 5.99 -12.11 17.08
C LYS A 82 5.47 -13.43 17.60
N ILE A 83 4.28 -13.39 18.16
CA ILE A 83 3.47 -14.59 18.39
C ILE A 83 3.21 -15.13 16.98
N ALA A 84 4.09 -16.02 16.51
CA ALA A 84 3.89 -16.73 15.27
C ALA A 84 2.70 -17.66 15.54
N ALA A 85 1.63 -17.50 14.76
CA ALA A 85 0.64 -18.54 14.64
C ALA A 85 1.39 -19.86 14.36
N VAL A 86 1.05 -20.91 15.10
CA VAL A 86 1.71 -22.21 14.99
C VAL A 86 1.55 -22.70 13.54
N GLU A 87 2.61 -22.55 12.75
CA GLU A 87 2.61 -22.94 11.35
C GLU A 87 2.84 -24.45 11.28
N THR A 88 1.75 -25.20 11.11
CA THR A 88 1.73 -26.68 11.12
C THR A 88 2.26 -27.31 9.83
N ARG A 89 2.74 -26.50 8.87
CA ARG A 89 3.22 -26.97 7.56
C ARG A 89 4.62 -27.56 7.66
N THR A 90 4.83 -28.67 6.96
CA THR A 90 6.13 -29.32 6.83
C THR A 90 7.10 -28.44 6.02
N ASP A 91 8.40 -28.57 6.27
CA ASP A 91 9.41 -27.75 5.57
C ASP A 91 9.40 -27.96 4.05
N TYR A 92 9.02 -29.16 3.60
CA TYR A 92 8.85 -29.47 2.19
C TYR A 92 7.68 -28.69 1.56
N GLU A 93 6.54 -28.59 2.25
CA GLU A 93 5.39 -27.81 1.77
C GLU A 93 5.70 -26.31 1.71
N ARG A 94 6.54 -25.80 2.62
CA ARG A 94 6.99 -24.40 2.60
C ARG A 94 7.85 -24.12 1.39
N HIS A 95 8.83 -24.98 1.12
CA HIS A 95 9.68 -24.85 -0.07
C HIS A 95 8.87 -24.95 -1.36
N TYR A 96 7.96 -25.92 -1.44
CA TYR A 96 7.08 -26.07 -2.60
C TYR A 96 6.23 -24.82 -2.85
N LEU A 97 5.63 -24.24 -1.81
CA LEU A 97 4.85 -23.00 -1.95
C LEU A 97 5.71 -21.79 -2.31
N PHE A 98 6.97 -21.74 -1.87
CA PHE A 98 7.87 -20.63 -2.15
C PHE A 98 8.45 -20.68 -3.57
N ASP A 99 8.83 -21.87 -4.03
CA ASP A 99 9.41 -22.09 -5.36
C ASP A 99 8.35 -22.03 -6.47
N HIS A 100 7.09 -22.33 -6.14
CA HIS A 100 5.97 -22.28 -7.08
C HIS A 100 5.02 -21.09 -6.86
N ALA A 101 5.34 -20.15 -5.97
CA ALA A 101 4.60 -18.90 -5.89
C ALA A 101 4.90 -18.05 -7.14
N PRO A 102 3.89 -17.65 -7.92
CA PRO A 102 4.10 -16.85 -9.11
C PRO A 102 4.71 -15.50 -8.74
N ARG A 103 5.84 -15.16 -9.37
CA ARG A 103 6.42 -13.83 -9.25
C ARG A 103 5.60 -12.86 -10.10
N ARG A 104 5.49 -11.62 -9.64
CA ARG A 104 4.62 -10.62 -10.26
C ARG A 104 5.04 -10.37 -11.72
N GLY A 105 4.18 -10.74 -12.68
CA GLY A 105 4.43 -10.59 -14.13
C GLY A 105 4.73 -11.90 -14.87
N GLU A 106 5.00 -12.99 -14.15
CA GLU A 106 5.28 -14.31 -14.72
C GLU A 106 4.03 -15.21 -14.77
N GLU A 107 2.86 -14.70 -14.36
CA GLU A 107 1.61 -15.47 -14.28
C GLU A 107 1.16 -16.06 -15.63
N ARG A 108 1.51 -15.38 -16.74
CA ARG A 108 1.21 -15.80 -18.12
C ARG A 108 2.39 -16.46 -18.82
N HIS A 109 3.54 -16.55 -18.15
CA HIS A 109 4.67 -17.27 -18.72
C HIS A 109 4.38 -18.76 -18.63
N GLU A 110 4.54 -19.44 -19.76
CA GLU A 110 4.54 -20.90 -19.81
C GLU A 110 5.73 -21.40 -19.00
N VAL A 111 5.43 -22.24 -18.01
CA VAL A 111 6.43 -22.78 -17.07
C VAL A 111 6.76 -24.22 -17.43
N MET A 112 5.77 -24.96 -17.92
CA MET A 112 5.84 -26.38 -18.28
C MET A 112 4.91 -26.59 -19.47
N ASP A 113 5.33 -27.28 -20.54
CA ASP A 113 4.56 -27.68 -21.74
C ASP A 113 3.11 -27.15 -21.82
N GLY A 114 2.96 -25.89 -22.27
CA GLY A 114 1.65 -25.25 -22.50
C GLY A 114 0.84 -24.88 -21.25
N LEU A 115 1.37 -25.10 -20.04
CA LEU A 115 0.79 -24.72 -18.76
C LEU A 115 1.49 -23.47 -18.22
N THR A 116 0.68 -22.44 -17.97
CA THR A 116 1.11 -21.23 -17.27
C THR A 116 1.15 -21.44 -15.76
N TYR A 117 1.80 -20.53 -15.03
CA TYR A 117 1.73 -20.51 -13.56
C TYR A 117 0.28 -20.50 -13.05
N ALA A 118 -0.63 -19.80 -13.75
CA ALA A 118 -2.05 -19.78 -13.40
C ALA A 118 -2.70 -21.17 -13.53
N ASP A 119 -2.36 -21.91 -14.59
CA ASP A 119 -2.88 -23.26 -14.83
C ASP A 119 -2.33 -24.26 -13.80
N ILE A 120 -1.05 -24.13 -13.43
CA ILE A 120 -0.42 -24.95 -12.38
C ILE A 120 -1.09 -24.72 -11.03
N ILE A 121 -1.41 -23.47 -10.68
CA ILE A 121 -2.14 -23.16 -9.44
C ILE A 121 -3.57 -23.71 -9.49
N ALA A 122 -4.25 -23.61 -10.63
CA ALA A 122 -5.59 -24.17 -10.82
C ALA A 122 -5.59 -25.71 -10.67
N LEU A 123 -4.64 -26.40 -11.31
CA LEU A 123 -4.42 -27.84 -11.16
C LEU A 123 -4.10 -28.22 -9.72
N ASN A 124 -3.22 -27.48 -9.05
CA ASN A 124 -2.86 -27.74 -7.67
C ASN A 124 -4.05 -27.51 -6.71
N LYS A 125 -4.96 -26.57 -6.99
CA LYS A 125 -6.22 -26.41 -6.23
C LYS A 125 -7.13 -27.63 -6.35
N ILE A 126 -7.15 -28.29 -7.52
CA ILE A 126 -7.95 -29.50 -7.77
C ILE A 126 -7.30 -30.73 -7.12
N HIS A 127 -6.01 -30.94 -7.36
CA HIS A 127 -5.31 -32.17 -6.99
C HIS A 127 -4.68 -32.15 -5.59
N ARG A 128 -4.39 -30.96 -5.03
CA ARG A 128 -3.80 -30.80 -3.71
C ARG A 128 -4.58 -29.77 -2.87
N PRO A 129 -5.88 -30.01 -2.63
CA PRO A 129 -6.74 -29.06 -1.91
C PRO A 129 -6.27 -28.81 -0.47
N HIS A 130 -5.53 -29.74 0.14
CA HIS A 130 -4.95 -29.58 1.47
C HIS A 130 -3.88 -28.46 1.55
N LEU A 131 -3.20 -28.16 0.43
CA LEU A 131 -2.25 -27.03 0.35
C LEU A 131 -2.99 -25.68 0.32
N PHE A 132 -4.24 -25.68 -0.16
CA PHE A 132 -5.12 -24.52 -0.20
C PHE A 132 -6.26 -24.71 0.79
N GLN A 133 -5.93 -24.72 2.09
CA GLN A 133 -6.93 -24.75 3.14
C GLN A 133 -7.95 -23.66 2.88
N ARG A 134 -9.22 -24.06 2.66
CA ARG A 134 -10.31 -23.11 2.52
C ARG A 134 -10.34 -22.29 3.80
N PRO A 135 -10.29 -20.95 3.71
CA PRO A 135 -10.39 -20.13 4.91
C PRO A 135 -11.71 -20.46 5.59
N ALA A 136 -11.67 -20.62 6.92
CA ALA A 136 -12.88 -20.78 7.68
C ALA A 136 -13.82 -19.60 7.35
N PRO A 137 -15.09 -19.86 7.01
CA PRO A 137 -16.01 -18.81 6.61
C PRO A 137 -16.16 -17.81 7.76
N ILE A 138 -15.84 -16.54 7.48
CA ILE A 138 -16.01 -15.47 8.47
C ILE A 138 -17.51 -15.28 8.69
N PRO A 139 -18.01 -15.35 9.94
CA PRO A 139 -19.42 -15.10 10.23
C PRO A 139 -19.85 -13.74 9.68
N GLY A 140 -21.01 -13.69 9.00
CA GLY A 140 -21.55 -12.47 8.41
C GLY A 140 -20.99 -12.08 7.03
N MET A 141 -20.04 -12.86 6.47
CA MET A 141 -19.51 -12.61 5.13
C MET A 141 -20.61 -12.71 4.06
N PRO A 142 -20.69 -11.78 3.08
CA PRO A 142 -21.65 -11.88 1.98
C PRO A 142 -21.46 -13.16 1.17
N ASP A 143 -22.57 -13.75 0.66
CA ASP A 143 -22.57 -15.05 -0.02
C ASP A 143 -21.55 -15.13 -1.17
N ARG A 144 -21.42 -14.04 -1.92
CA ARG A 144 -20.43 -13.87 -2.99
C ARG A 144 -19.00 -14.22 -2.57
N TYR A 145 -18.66 -13.94 -1.32
CA TYR A 145 -17.31 -14.04 -0.80
C TYR A 145 -17.10 -15.24 0.13
N LYS A 146 -18.15 -16.04 0.41
CA LYS A 146 -18.07 -17.19 1.33
C LYS A 146 -17.22 -18.35 0.78
N GLY A 147 -17.09 -18.47 -0.54
CA GLY A 147 -16.44 -19.61 -1.19
C GLY A 147 -14.93 -19.49 -1.38
N GLU A 148 -14.35 -18.30 -1.21
CA GLU A 148 -12.96 -18.02 -1.56
C GLU A 148 -12.23 -17.21 -0.49
N ALA A 149 -10.90 -17.24 -0.52
CA ALA A 149 -10.08 -16.38 0.33
C ALA A 149 -10.14 -14.93 -0.14
N VAL A 150 -10.79 -14.10 0.66
CA VAL A 150 -11.15 -12.75 0.26
C VAL A 150 -9.95 -11.85 0.39
N HIS A 151 -9.51 -11.32 -0.74
CA HIS A 151 -8.37 -10.41 -0.80
C HIS A 151 -8.83 -8.95 -0.71
N ILE A 152 -8.23 -8.16 0.18
CA ILE A 152 -8.58 -6.76 0.42
C ILE A 152 -8.59 -5.90 -0.85
N TRP A 153 -7.65 -6.12 -1.77
CA TRP A 153 -7.61 -5.39 -3.03
C TRP A 153 -8.77 -5.74 -3.96
N THR A 154 -9.22 -6.99 -3.96
CA THR A 154 -10.42 -7.39 -4.72
C THR A 154 -11.64 -6.64 -4.20
N LEU A 155 -11.78 -6.51 -2.87
CA LEU A 155 -12.84 -5.71 -2.28
C LEU A 155 -12.75 -4.24 -2.70
N LEU A 156 -11.55 -3.65 -2.65
CA LEU A 156 -11.31 -2.26 -3.08
C LEU A 156 -11.62 -2.02 -4.56
N ASP A 157 -11.34 -3.00 -5.43
CA ASP A 157 -11.67 -2.91 -6.86
C ASP A 157 -13.18 -3.09 -7.09
N HIS A 158 -13.84 -3.97 -6.30
CA HIS A 158 -15.29 -4.15 -6.33
C HIS A 158 -16.08 -2.93 -5.84
N LEU A 159 -15.48 -2.01 -5.07
CA LEU A 159 -16.13 -0.74 -4.71
C LEU A 159 -16.52 0.11 -5.92
N GLY A 160 -15.81 -0.07 -7.05
CA GLY A 160 -16.09 0.63 -8.30
C GLY A 160 -17.37 0.18 -9.01
N SER A 161 -17.87 -1.03 -8.71
CA SER A 161 -19.10 -1.57 -9.27
C SER A 161 -20.28 -1.30 -8.34
N ASP A 162 -21.32 -0.61 -8.81
CA ASP A 162 -22.53 -0.33 -8.01
C ASP A 162 -23.16 -1.62 -7.48
N TYR A 163 -23.21 -2.67 -8.30
CA TYR A 163 -23.78 -3.98 -7.94
C TYR A 163 -23.01 -4.71 -6.84
N HIS A 164 -21.73 -4.43 -6.66
CA HIS A 164 -20.87 -5.17 -5.72
C HIS A 164 -20.43 -4.33 -4.53
N ARG A 165 -20.65 -3.02 -4.59
CA ARG A 165 -20.20 -2.06 -3.59
C ARG A 165 -20.76 -2.37 -2.20
N ALA A 166 -22.06 -2.66 -2.09
CA ALA A 166 -22.67 -2.96 -0.79
C ALA A 166 -22.05 -4.20 -0.13
N ASP A 167 -21.92 -5.29 -0.88
CA ASP A 167 -21.28 -6.51 -0.41
C ASP A 167 -19.79 -6.28 -0.10
N ALA A 168 -19.08 -5.53 -0.96
CA ALA A 168 -17.66 -5.24 -0.76
C ALA A 168 -17.43 -4.40 0.50
N ILE A 169 -18.29 -3.42 0.80
CA ILE A 169 -18.23 -2.62 2.03
C ILE A 169 -18.50 -3.50 3.25
N LYS A 170 -19.52 -4.37 3.19
CA LYS A 170 -19.82 -5.29 4.29
C LYS A 170 -18.66 -6.25 4.56
N ALA A 171 -18.07 -6.82 3.50
CA ALA A 171 -16.90 -7.68 3.60
C ALA A 171 -15.66 -6.91 4.12
N LEU A 172 -15.50 -5.65 3.71
CA LEU A 172 -14.39 -4.80 4.14
C LEU A 172 -14.42 -4.55 5.66
N LYS A 173 -15.61 -4.27 6.22
CA LYS A 173 -15.79 -4.07 7.67
C LYS A 173 -15.46 -5.33 8.48
N LEU A 174 -15.59 -6.54 7.90
CA LEU A 174 -15.21 -7.79 8.57
C LEU A 174 -13.69 -8.02 8.60
N LEU A 175 -12.93 -7.36 7.73
CA LEU A 175 -11.47 -7.49 7.65
C LEU A 175 -10.73 -6.34 8.35
N VAL A 176 -11.37 -5.18 8.46
CA VAL A 176 -10.79 -3.95 9.01
C VAL A 176 -11.22 -3.77 10.46
N ASP A 177 -10.32 -3.21 11.27
CA ASP A 177 -10.57 -2.84 12.66
C ASP A 177 -11.83 -1.97 12.83
N GLU A 178 -12.61 -2.24 13.88
CA GLU A 178 -13.87 -1.55 14.18
C GLU A 178 -13.70 -0.02 14.29
N SER A 179 -12.51 0.44 14.69
CA SER A 179 -12.16 1.86 14.75
C SER A 179 -12.13 2.58 13.40
N ALA A 180 -12.38 1.91 12.27
CA ALA A 180 -12.52 2.57 10.96
C ALA A 180 -13.95 2.46 10.39
N HIS A 181 -14.87 1.77 11.07
CA HIS A 181 -16.19 1.43 10.51
C HIS A 181 -17.09 2.64 10.29
N ASP A 182 -17.02 3.63 11.18
CA ASP A 182 -17.75 4.89 11.06
C ASP A 182 -17.35 5.68 9.81
N TRP A 183 -16.05 5.75 9.53
CA TRP A 183 -15.54 6.38 8.32
C TRP A 183 -15.93 5.59 7.07
N ILE A 184 -15.85 4.26 7.11
CA ILE A 184 -16.30 3.39 6.01
C ILE A 184 -17.79 3.64 5.71
N ASP A 185 -18.63 3.75 6.74
CA ASP A 185 -20.06 4.04 6.60
C ASP A 185 -20.31 5.45 6.06
N ALA A 186 -19.51 6.44 6.46
CA ALA A 186 -19.57 7.80 5.92
C ALA A 186 -19.23 7.83 4.43
N CYS A 187 -18.16 7.13 4.02
CA CYS A 187 -17.78 6.97 2.60
C CYS A 187 -18.85 6.21 1.79
N ALA A 188 -19.51 5.23 2.39
CA ALA A 188 -20.59 4.49 1.75
C ALA A 188 -21.81 5.37 1.44
N LYS A 189 -22.16 6.26 2.38
CA LYS A 189 -23.32 7.16 2.28
C LYS A 189 -23.06 8.43 1.48
N GLY A 190 -21.80 8.72 1.16
CA GLY A 190 -21.45 9.98 0.49
C GLY A 190 -21.43 11.20 1.41
N ALA A 191 -21.31 11.00 2.73
CA ALA A 191 -21.44 12.08 3.72
C ALA A 191 -20.19 12.97 3.79
N ASN A 192 -20.37 14.27 4.06
CA ASN A 192 -19.27 15.24 4.25
C ASN A 192 -18.30 15.32 3.05
N GLY A 193 -18.82 15.16 1.82
CA GLY A 193 -18.01 15.18 0.60
C GLY A 193 -17.18 13.91 0.38
N ASN A 194 -17.24 12.94 1.29
CA ASN A 194 -16.58 11.65 1.09
C ASN A 194 -17.32 10.81 0.06
N SER A 195 -16.59 9.91 -0.59
CA SER A 195 -17.10 8.93 -1.54
C SER A 195 -16.49 7.56 -1.27
N TRP A 196 -17.08 6.51 -1.82
CA TRP A 196 -16.47 5.18 -1.88
C TRP A 196 -15.06 5.22 -2.49
N ARG A 197 -14.75 6.23 -3.30
CA ARG A 197 -13.41 6.46 -3.87
C ARG A 197 -12.35 6.71 -2.79
N ASP A 198 -12.72 7.32 -1.66
CA ASP A 198 -11.77 7.64 -0.60
C ASP A 198 -11.25 6.39 0.11
N LEU A 199 -12.07 5.33 0.15
CA LEU A 199 -11.63 4.01 0.63
C LEU A 199 -10.51 3.42 -0.24
N ARG A 200 -10.46 3.75 -1.53
CA ARG A 200 -9.38 3.30 -2.43
C ARG A 200 -8.06 4.02 -2.17
N ILE A 201 -8.08 5.17 -1.49
CA ILE A 201 -6.85 5.90 -1.11
C ILE A 201 -6.01 5.06 -0.14
N CYS A 202 -6.64 4.18 0.64
CA CYS A 202 -5.96 3.27 1.55
C CYS A 202 -5.17 2.15 0.84
N ARG A 203 -5.29 2.00 -0.49
CA ARG A 203 -4.52 0.99 -1.23
C ARG A 203 -3.01 1.23 -1.05
N ARG A 204 -2.31 0.23 -0.50
CA ARG A 204 -0.85 0.25 -0.30
C ARG A 204 -0.18 -0.91 -1.03
N ARG A 205 1.14 -0.97 -0.97
CA ARG A 205 1.98 -1.98 -1.63
C ARG A 205 1.71 -3.41 -1.13
N THR A 206 1.28 -3.58 0.11
CA THR A 206 0.92 -4.90 0.67
C THR A 206 -0.50 -4.88 1.26
N PRO A 207 -1.17 -6.05 1.34
CA PRO A 207 -2.50 -6.18 1.94
C PRO A 207 -2.52 -5.73 3.40
N GLU A 208 -1.52 -6.14 4.19
CA GLU A 208 -1.38 -5.79 5.60
C GLU A 208 -1.25 -4.28 5.79
N MET A 209 -0.41 -3.62 4.98
CA MET A 209 -0.29 -2.16 5.03
C MET A 209 -1.58 -1.46 4.62
N THR A 210 -2.35 -2.06 3.70
CA THR A 210 -3.65 -1.53 3.28
C THR A 210 -4.63 -1.57 4.45
N LEU A 211 -4.71 -2.70 5.17
CA LEU A 211 -5.56 -2.85 6.37
C LEU A 211 -5.17 -1.88 7.49
N CYS A 212 -3.87 -1.71 7.74
CA CYS A 212 -3.37 -0.77 8.75
C CYS A 212 -3.61 0.71 8.41
N ASP A 213 -3.84 1.05 7.15
CA ASP A 213 -4.05 2.42 6.70
C ASP A 213 -5.48 2.91 6.96
N PHE A 214 -6.46 2.00 7.02
CA PHE A 214 -7.87 2.32 7.27
C PHE A 214 -8.11 3.05 8.59
N PRO A 215 -7.65 2.56 9.76
CA PRO A 215 -7.81 3.30 11.02
C PRO A 215 -7.14 4.67 11.00
N ARG A 216 -6.02 4.79 10.29
CA ARG A 216 -5.28 6.05 10.17
C ARG A 216 -6.05 7.07 9.33
N ALA A 217 -6.62 6.63 8.20
CA ALA A 217 -7.47 7.47 7.36
C ALA A 217 -8.77 7.88 8.09
N ALA A 218 -9.39 6.95 8.83
CA ALA A 218 -10.55 7.25 9.66
C ALA A 218 -10.24 8.31 10.74
N ALA A 219 -9.10 8.21 11.41
CA ALA A 219 -8.66 9.20 12.40
C ALA A 219 -8.46 10.59 11.78
N TRP A 220 -7.86 10.66 10.59
CA TRP A 220 -7.71 11.92 9.85
C TRP A 220 -9.05 12.51 9.43
N TRP A 221 -9.98 11.68 8.97
CA TRP A 221 -11.32 12.12 8.60
C TRP A 221 -12.07 12.71 9.81
N ARG A 222 -12.04 12.05 10.97
CA ARG A 222 -12.68 12.59 12.19
C ARG A 222 -12.11 13.94 12.57
N GLU A 223 -10.79 14.09 12.47
CA GLU A 223 -10.13 15.36 12.74
C GLU A 223 -10.54 16.46 11.76
N SER A 224 -10.72 16.12 10.47
CA SER A 224 -11.25 17.05 9.47
C SER A 224 -12.69 17.46 9.79
N VAL A 225 -13.57 16.51 10.12
CA VAL A 225 -14.97 16.81 10.50
C VAL A 225 -15.03 17.74 11.71
N ARG A 226 -14.21 17.46 12.73
CA ARG A 226 -14.09 18.31 13.93
C ARG A 226 -13.69 19.74 13.59
N ARG A 227 -12.72 19.93 12.69
CA ARG A 227 -12.29 21.27 12.25
C ARG A 227 -13.37 22.00 11.48
N GLU A 228 -14.08 21.32 10.59
CA GLU A 228 -15.19 21.92 9.84
C GLU A 228 -16.33 22.38 10.77
N GLU A 229 -16.63 21.62 11.82
CA GLU A 229 -17.60 22.01 12.83
C GLU A 229 -17.14 23.22 13.65
N GLU A 230 -15.87 23.26 14.07
CA GLU A 230 -15.28 24.41 14.76
C GLU A 230 -15.30 25.68 13.90
N GLU A 231 -14.98 25.57 12.60
CA GLU A 231 -15.04 26.68 11.65
C GLU A 231 -16.48 27.17 11.42
N LYS A 232 -17.45 26.26 11.30
CA LYS A 232 -18.87 26.61 11.23
C LYS A 232 -19.35 27.32 12.48
N GLN A 233 -18.90 26.90 13.67
CA GLN A 233 -19.23 27.59 14.91
C GLN A 233 -18.60 28.98 15.00
N ARG A 234 -17.36 29.15 14.53
CA ARG A 234 -16.71 30.47 14.49
C ARG A 234 -17.42 31.40 13.52
N THR A 235 -17.69 30.96 12.30
CA THR A 235 -18.42 31.76 11.31
C THR A 235 -19.84 32.10 11.79
N ALA A 236 -20.55 31.18 12.44
CA ALA A 236 -21.86 31.46 13.04
C ALA A 236 -21.79 32.51 14.18
N ARG A 237 -20.70 32.56 14.95
CA ARG A 237 -20.47 33.60 15.96
C ARG A 237 -20.05 34.94 15.35
N ASP A 238 -19.26 34.92 14.29
CA ASP A 238 -18.72 36.11 13.63
C ASP A 238 -19.72 36.76 12.67
N THR A 239 -20.78 36.05 12.26
CA THR A 239 -21.89 36.63 11.50
C THR A 239 -22.74 37.46 12.47
N PRO A 240 -22.72 38.81 12.39
CA PRO A 240 -23.61 39.62 13.20
C PRO A 240 -25.04 39.23 12.83
N GLN A 241 -25.87 38.89 13.81
CA GLN A 241 -27.31 38.90 13.59
C GLN A 241 -27.65 40.32 13.16
N ASP A 242 -28.02 40.51 11.89
CA ASP A 242 -28.71 41.72 11.47
C ASP A 242 -29.93 41.82 12.38
N ILE A 243 -29.81 42.70 13.38
CA ILE A 243 -30.92 43.07 14.25
C ILE A 243 -31.91 43.73 13.30
N GLU A 244 -32.91 42.96 12.85
CA GLU A 244 -34.09 43.51 12.20
C GLU A 244 -34.61 44.61 13.11
N LYS A 245 -34.44 45.87 12.69
CA LYS A 245 -35.06 47.01 13.35
C LYS A 245 -36.56 46.69 13.43
N PRO A 246 -37.17 46.67 14.62
CA PRO A 246 -38.59 46.46 14.72
C PRO A 246 -39.30 47.55 13.89
N PRO A 247 -40.30 47.17 13.06
CA PRO A 247 -41.01 48.13 12.23
C PRO A 247 -41.89 48.98 13.14
N GLY A 248 -41.55 50.27 13.27
CA GLY A 248 -42.39 51.25 13.97
C GLY A 248 -41.67 51.99 15.09
N LEU A 249 -40.73 52.85 14.72
CA LEU A 249 -40.31 53.99 15.54
C LEU A 249 -39.99 55.13 14.56
N ASP A 250 -41.04 55.88 14.22
CA ASP A 250 -40.96 57.27 13.78
C ASP A 250 -40.84 58.18 15.01
#